data_AF-A0A2D6PZI9-F1
#
_entry.id   AF-A0A2D6PZI9-F1
#
_cell.length_a   1.000
_cell.length_b   1.000
_cell.length_c   1.000
_cell.angle_alpha   90.00
_cell.angle_beta   90.00
_cell.angle_gamma   90.00
#
_symmetry.space_group_name_H-M   'P 1'
#
loop_
_entity.id
_entity.type
_entity.pdbx_description
1 polymer ?
#
loop_
_entity_poly.entity_id
_entity_poly.type
_entity_poly.pdbx_seq_one_letter_code
_entity_poly.pdbx_strand_id
1 'polypeptide(L)'
;MSVRHAILGLLAEGPLHGYELRSAYENELVPQSRLNAGQVYATLDRLLRDGLVHHEVVAQNDRPDKKVFALTAQGRDELGRWLGHASKVDLDLRNETFLKLMVARRLPEGDWRGVIALERRGAFERLHQATQARARADRDATPLSITLLLDLAVLKLEGLLEWLDRCEEALGKETP
;
A
#
# COMPACT_ATOMS: atom_id res chain seq x y z
N MET A 1 -2.46 -2.87 -4.43
CA MET A 1 -1.14 -2.52 -5.01
C MET A 1 -0.59 -3.68 -5.82
N SER A 2 0.21 -3.43 -6.87
CA SER A 2 0.70 -4.48 -7.77
C SER A 2 2.19 -4.78 -7.56
N VAL A 3 2.49 -5.85 -6.81
CA VAL A 3 3.87 -6.36 -6.62
C VAL A 3 4.54 -6.67 -7.97
N ARG A 4 3.76 -7.15 -8.95
CA ARG A 4 4.20 -7.38 -10.33
C ARG A 4 4.85 -6.14 -10.94
N HIS A 5 4.15 -5.02 -10.94
CA HIS A 5 4.63 -3.79 -11.59
C HIS A 5 5.76 -3.13 -10.80
N ALA A 6 5.78 -3.26 -9.47
CA ALA A 6 6.91 -2.81 -8.68
C ALA A 6 8.20 -3.58 -9.02
N ILE A 7 8.13 -4.90 -9.17
CA ILE A 7 9.29 -5.70 -9.61
C ILE A 7 9.72 -5.31 -11.04
N LEU A 8 8.78 -5.07 -11.95
CA LEU A 8 9.12 -4.59 -13.30
C LEU A 8 9.82 -3.22 -13.26
N GLY A 9 9.36 -2.31 -12.39
CA GLY A 9 9.98 -1.00 -12.17
C GLY A 9 11.42 -1.12 -11.69
N LEU A 10 11.68 -1.92 -10.65
CA LEU A 10 13.03 -2.17 -10.14
C LEU A 10 13.96 -2.76 -11.20
N LEU A 11 13.46 -3.72 -11.99
CA LEU A 11 14.23 -4.34 -13.07
C LEU A 11 14.42 -3.41 -14.29
N ALA A 12 13.70 -2.30 -14.37
CA ALA A 12 13.92 -1.29 -15.40
C ALA A 12 15.17 -0.45 -15.12
N GLU A 13 15.58 -0.34 -13.86
CA GLU A 13 16.81 0.35 -13.44
C GLU A 13 18.06 -0.52 -13.70
N GLY A 14 17.92 -1.84 -13.58
CA GLY A 14 18.95 -2.79 -13.94
C GLY A 14 18.65 -4.23 -13.51
N PRO A 15 19.47 -5.21 -13.94
CA PRO A 15 19.32 -6.60 -13.53
C PRO A 15 19.56 -6.78 -12.02
N LEU A 16 18.67 -7.54 -11.35
CA LEU A 16 18.72 -7.76 -9.91
C LEU A 16 18.42 -9.22 -9.55
N HIS A 17 18.96 -9.68 -8.42
CA HIS A 17 18.58 -10.94 -7.81
C HIS A 17 17.24 -10.83 -7.08
N GLY A 18 16.57 -11.97 -6.87
CA GLY A 18 15.32 -12.02 -6.10
C GLY A 18 15.43 -11.42 -4.69
N TYR A 19 16.58 -11.60 -4.01
CA TYR A 19 16.81 -10.99 -2.70
C TYR A 19 17.02 -9.46 -2.77
N GLU A 20 17.74 -8.98 -3.79
CA GLU A 20 17.98 -7.56 -4.01
C GLU A 20 16.68 -6.85 -4.38
N LEU A 21 15.83 -7.47 -5.21
CA LEU A 21 14.48 -6.99 -5.53
C LEU A 21 13.61 -6.85 -4.30
N ARG A 22 13.67 -7.82 -3.37
CA ARG A 22 12.94 -7.72 -2.11
C ARG A 22 13.41 -6.50 -1.31
N SER A 23 14.72 -6.35 -1.15
CA SER A 23 15.29 -5.26 -0.36
C SER A 23 14.97 -3.89 -0.97
N ALA A 24 15.11 -3.74 -2.29
CA ALA A 24 14.78 -2.50 -2.98
C ALA A 24 13.26 -2.20 -2.89
N TYR A 25 12.41 -3.22 -2.99
CA TYR A 25 10.96 -3.04 -2.81
C TYR A 25 10.60 -2.48 -1.43
N GLU A 26 11.18 -3.04 -0.36
CA GLU A 26 10.90 -2.62 1.02
C GLU A 26 11.51 -1.24 1.36
N ASN A 27 12.69 -0.93 0.83
CA ASN A 27 13.45 0.28 1.19
C ASN A 27 13.15 1.49 0.29
N GLU A 28 12.83 1.28 -0.98
CA GLU A 28 12.79 2.35 -1.99
C GLU A 28 11.36 2.62 -2.44
N LEU A 29 10.59 1.57 -2.74
CA LEU A 29 9.26 1.72 -3.35
C LEU A 29 8.12 1.78 -2.33
N VAL A 30 8.01 0.75 -1.47
CA VAL A 30 6.86 0.60 -0.57
C VAL A 30 7.35 0.36 0.86
N PRO A 31 7.64 1.46 1.60
CA PRO A 31 8.03 1.39 2.99
C PRO A 31 7.05 0.57 3.83
N GLN A 32 7.58 -0.14 4.83
CA GLN A 32 6.81 -0.97 5.78
C GLN A 32 6.01 -2.12 5.14
N SER A 33 6.21 -2.39 3.86
CA SER A 33 5.65 -3.58 3.23
C SER A 33 6.31 -4.84 3.78
N ARG A 34 5.51 -5.90 3.96
CA ARG A 34 5.99 -7.22 4.40
C ARG A 34 6.02 -8.18 3.22
N LEU A 35 6.74 -7.81 2.16
CA LEU A 35 6.84 -8.66 0.98
C LEU A 35 7.75 -9.84 1.29
N ASN A 36 7.16 -11.02 1.45
CA ASN A 36 7.96 -12.20 1.78
C ASN A 36 8.71 -12.73 0.55
N ALA A 37 9.82 -13.43 0.78
CA ALA A 37 10.66 -13.96 -0.31
C ALA A 37 9.86 -14.89 -1.25
N GLY A 38 8.95 -15.70 -0.71
CA GLY A 38 8.09 -16.59 -1.50
C GLY A 38 7.20 -15.82 -2.48
N GLN A 39 6.66 -14.66 -2.08
CA GLN A 39 5.85 -13.80 -2.94
C GLN A 39 6.68 -13.16 -4.05
N VAL A 40 7.94 -12.80 -3.78
CA VAL A 40 8.86 -12.28 -4.80
C VAL A 40 9.09 -13.36 -5.86
N TYR A 41 9.54 -14.55 -5.46
CA TYR A 41 9.84 -15.64 -6.41
C TYR A 41 8.58 -16.13 -7.15
N ALA A 42 7.44 -16.28 -6.46
CA ALA A 42 6.17 -16.63 -7.12
C ALA A 42 5.68 -15.54 -8.11
N THR A 43 6.09 -14.28 -7.91
CA THR A 43 5.81 -13.20 -8.86
C THR A 43 6.80 -13.24 -10.03
N LEU A 44 8.09 -13.47 -9.77
CA LEU A 44 9.11 -13.65 -10.81
C LEU A 44 8.78 -14.83 -11.72
N ASP A 45 8.33 -15.96 -11.17
CA ASP A 45 7.92 -17.13 -11.95
C ASP A 45 6.73 -16.83 -12.88
N ARG A 46 5.80 -15.97 -12.44
CA ARG A 46 4.71 -15.49 -13.31
C ARG A 46 5.23 -14.55 -14.38
N LEU A 47 6.10 -13.61 -14.03
CA LEU A 47 6.70 -12.68 -14.98
C LEU A 47 7.54 -13.40 -16.06
N LEU A 48 8.27 -14.45 -15.67
CA LEU A 48 9.03 -15.32 -16.59
C LEU A 48 8.09 -16.05 -17.55
N ARG A 49 7.03 -16.67 -17.02
CA ARG A 49 6.02 -17.36 -17.84
C ARG A 49 5.34 -16.41 -18.82
N ASP A 50 5.10 -15.17 -18.41
CA ASP A 50 4.47 -14.14 -19.23
C ASP A 50 5.45 -13.46 -20.21
N GLY A 51 6.75 -13.84 -20.22
CA GLY A 51 7.77 -13.27 -21.11
C GLY A 51 8.22 -11.85 -20.76
N LEU A 52 7.83 -11.34 -19.59
CA LEU A 52 8.12 -9.95 -19.18
C LEU A 52 9.50 -9.78 -18.55
N VAL A 53 10.07 -10.84 -18.03
CA VAL A 53 11.45 -10.88 -17.51
C VAL A 53 12.13 -12.14 -18.06
N HIS A 54 13.46 -12.12 -18.08
CA HIS A 54 14.29 -13.30 -18.27
C HIS A 54 15.26 -13.41 -17.09
N HIS A 55 15.95 -14.53 -16.98
CA HIS A 55 17.01 -14.67 -15.99
C HIS A 55 18.25 -15.31 -16.61
N GLU A 56 19.39 -14.94 -16.05
CA GLU A 56 20.68 -15.56 -16.32
C GLU A 56 21.20 -16.22 -15.04
N VAL A 57 21.90 -17.34 -15.21
CA VAL A 57 22.57 -18.03 -14.12
C VAL A 57 24.01 -17.52 -14.08
N VAL A 58 24.33 -16.77 -13.04
CA VAL A 58 25.67 -16.25 -12.81
C VAL A 58 26.39 -17.18 -11.85
N ALA A 59 27.43 -17.86 -12.35
CA ALA A 59 28.27 -18.73 -11.54
C ALA A 59 28.93 -17.95 -10.41
N GLN A 60 28.95 -18.52 -9.21
CA GLN A 60 29.61 -17.93 -8.05
C GLN A 60 30.70 -18.86 -7.53
N ASN A 61 31.84 -18.31 -7.13
CA ASN A 61 32.87 -19.08 -6.43
C ASN A 61 32.42 -19.30 -4.97
N ASP A 62 32.52 -20.54 -4.48
CA ASP A 62 32.20 -20.97 -3.10
C ASP A 62 30.74 -20.75 -2.64
N ARG A 63 29.80 -20.48 -3.56
CA ARG A 63 28.36 -20.33 -3.28
C ARG A 63 27.52 -20.90 -4.43
N PRO A 64 26.25 -21.28 -4.20
CA PRO A 64 25.34 -21.69 -5.27
C PRO A 64 25.18 -20.58 -6.32
N ASP A 65 24.98 -20.97 -7.59
CA ASP A 65 24.79 -20.04 -8.68
C ASP A 65 23.63 -19.06 -8.41
N LYS A 66 23.84 -17.80 -8.81
CA LYS A 66 22.93 -16.69 -8.57
C LYS A 66 22.04 -16.48 -9.79
N LYS A 67 20.72 -16.50 -9.60
CA LYS A 67 19.76 -16.16 -10.67
C LYS A 67 19.55 -14.65 -10.73
N VAL A 68 20.13 -14.00 -11.71
CA VAL A 68 19.93 -12.56 -11.95
C VAL A 68 18.79 -12.39 -12.94
N PHE A 69 17.79 -11.59 -12.57
CA PHE A 69 16.62 -11.33 -13.40
C PHE A 69 16.81 -10.00 -14.12
N ALA A 70 16.32 -9.92 -15.36
CA ALA A 70 16.39 -8.71 -16.18
C ALA A 70 15.09 -8.51 -16.96
N LEU A 71 14.73 -7.24 -17.17
CA LEU A 71 13.52 -6.82 -17.87
C LEU A 71 13.64 -7.04 -19.39
N THR A 72 12.64 -7.67 -20.01
CA THR A 72 12.56 -7.82 -21.47
C THR A 72 12.00 -6.56 -22.14
N ALA A 73 12.02 -6.50 -23.47
CA ALA A 73 11.32 -5.43 -24.22
C ALA A 73 9.82 -5.44 -23.92
N GLN A 74 9.19 -6.62 -23.92
CA GLN A 74 7.77 -6.77 -23.56
C GLN A 74 7.48 -6.33 -22.11
N GLY A 75 8.41 -6.60 -21.18
CA GLY A 75 8.34 -6.11 -19.80
C GLY A 75 8.38 -4.59 -19.70
N ARG A 76 9.23 -3.92 -20.50
CA ARG A 76 9.27 -2.45 -20.60
C ARG A 76 7.97 -1.89 -21.15
N ASP A 77 7.40 -2.50 -22.19
CA ASP A 77 6.13 -2.06 -22.76
C ASP A 77 4.96 -2.22 -21.78
N GLU A 78 4.91 -3.34 -21.03
CA GLU A 78 3.94 -3.54 -19.94
C GLU A 78 4.07 -2.47 -18.86
N LEU A 79 5.29 -2.18 -18.40
CA LEU A 79 5.54 -1.16 -17.39
C LEU A 79 5.10 0.23 -17.88
N GLY A 80 5.47 0.59 -19.11
CA GLY A 80 5.06 1.84 -19.75
C GLY A 80 3.55 1.95 -19.87
N ARG A 81 2.87 0.88 -20.31
CA ARG A 81 1.40 0.83 -20.32
C ARG A 81 0.84 1.05 -18.92
N TRP A 82 1.32 0.35 -17.91
CA TRP A 82 0.80 0.48 -16.56
C TRP A 82 0.97 1.90 -15.98
N LEU A 83 2.13 2.51 -16.16
CA LEU A 83 2.39 3.90 -15.73
C LEU A 83 1.54 4.92 -16.50
N GLY A 84 1.23 4.65 -17.76
CA GLY A 84 0.41 5.51 -18.62
C GLY A 84 -1.10 5.40 -18.39
N HIS A 85 -1.57 4.50 -17.52
CA HIS A 85 -3.00 4.33 -17.24
C HIS A 85 -3.35 4.77 -15.82
N ALA A 86 -4.48 5.48 -15.69
CA ALA A 86 -5.00 5.85 -14.39
C ALA A 86 -5.28 4.60 -13.54
N SER A 87 -4.85 4.65 -12.28
CA SER A 87 -5.24 3.63 -11.32
C SER A 87 -6.75 3.65 -11.13
N LYS A 88 -7.35 2.48 -10.93
CA LYS A 88 -8.75 2.42 -10.47
C LYS A 88 -8.83 3.16 -9.14
N VAL A 89 -9.83 4.02 -9.01
CA VAL A 89 -10.10 4.73 -7.77
C VAL A 89 -10.55 3.71 -6.74
N ASP A 90 -9.66 3.36 -5.83
CA ASP A 90 -9.92 2.43 -4.74
C ASP A 90 -10.61 3.17 -3.60
N LEU A 91 -11.92 3.36 -3.74
CA LEU A 91 -12.77 3.85 -2.67
C LEU A 91 -13.40 2.63 -2.00
N ASP A 92 -12.85 2.20 -0.87
CA ASP A 92 -13.52 1.25 0.01
C ASP A 92 -14.68 1.95 0.75
N LEU A 93 -15.74 2.25 0.00
CA LEU A 93 -16.92 2.97 0.47
C LEU A 93 -17.74 2.15 1.46
N ARG A 94 -17.62 0.81 1.41
CA ARG A 94 -18.34 -0.15 2.27
C ARG A 94 -17.38 -0.77 3.29
N ASN A 95 -16.57 0.09 3.88
CA ASN A 95 -15.61 -0.28 4.90
C ASN A 95 -16.28 -0.75 6.21
N GLU A 96 -15.46 -1.26 7.12
CA GLU A 96 -15.92 -1.81 8.40
C GLU A 96 -16.65 -0.77 9.26
N THR A 97 -16.18 0.48 9.29
CA THR A 97 -16.83 1.57 10.04
C THR A 97 -18.25 1.81 9.56
N PHE A 98 -18.48 1.86 8.23
CA PHE A 98 -19.82 1.98 7.67
C PHE A 98 -20.70 0.79 8.07
N LEU A 99 -20.18 -0.44 7.99
CA LEU A 99 -20.92 -1.63 8.38
C LEU A 99 -21.31 -1.61 9.86
N LYS A 100 -20.39 -1.22 10.76
CA LYS A 100 -20.66 -1.09 12.20
C LYS A 100 -21.78 -0.09 12.47
N LEU A 101 -21.78 1.07 11.80
CA LEU A 101 -22.85 2.06 11.94
C LEU A 101 -24.20 1.49 11.49
N MET A 102 -24.24 0.83 10.33
CA MET A 102 -25.49 0.25 9.82
C MET A 102 -26.01 -0.89 10.70
N VAL A 103 -25.12 -1.72 11.26
CA VAL A 103 -25.48 -2.77 12.20
C VAL A 103 -26.00 -2.18 13.51
N ALA A 104 -25.30 -1.19 14.09
CA ALA A 104 -25.74 -0.51 15.30
C ALA A 104 -27.11 0.15 15.13
N ARG A 105 -27.44 0.67 13.95
CA ARG A 105 -28.79 1.20 13.67
C ARG A 105 -29.89 0.15 13.61
N ARG A 106 -29.57 -1.10 13.27
CA ARG A 106 -30.56 -2.17 13.08
C ARG A 106 -30.86 -2.93 14.35
N LEU A 107 -29.95 -2.91 15.32
CA LEU A 107 -30.11 -3.64 16.57
C LEU A 107 -30.95 -2.81 17.56
N PRO A 108 -31.93 -3.41 18.27
CA PRO A 108 -32.74 -2.70 19.26
C PRO A 108 -31.91 -2.01 20.34
N GLU A 109 -30.84 -2.67 20.79
CA GLU A 109 -29.89 -2.18 21.80
C GLU A 109 -28.62 -1.58 21.16
N GLY A 110 -28.68 -1.22 19.87
CA GLY A 110 -27.52 -0.76 19.14
C GLY A 110 -27.20 0.71 19.42
N ASP A 111 -25.96 0.98 19.83
CA ASP A 111 -25.47 2.32 20.11
C ASP A 111 -24.58 2.84 18.97
N TRP A 112 -25.19 3.50 17.98
CA TRP A 112 -24.44 4.10 16.88
C TRP A 112 -23.58 5.30 17.35
N ARG A 113 -23.94 5.99 18.45
CA ARG A 113 -23.15 7.09 19.00
C ARG A 113 -21.85 6.57 19.62
N GLY A 114 -21.94 5.48 20.36
CA GLY A 114 -20.78 4.76 20.90
C GLY A 114 -19.85 4.26 19.81
N VAL A 115 -20.40 3.73 18.70
CA VAL A 115 -19.59 3.36 17.53
C VAL A 115 -18.83 4.56 16.98
N ILE A 116 -19.50 5.69 16.73
CA ILE A 116 -18.83 6.91 16.25
C ILE A 116 -17.74 7.35 17.22
N ALA A 117 -18.02 7.37 18.54
CA ALA A 117 -17.04 7.78 19.55
C ALA A 117 -15.78 6.89 19.55
N LEU A 118 -15.95 5.57 19.44
CA LEU A 118 -14.84 4.62 19.38
C LEU A 118 -14.00 4.78 18.11
N GLU A 119 -14.66 4.89 16.96
CA GLU A 119 -14.02 5.06 15.65
C GLU A 119 -13.28 6.41 15.58
N ARG A 120 -13.90 7.48 16.09
CA ARG A 120 -13.30 8.82 16.20
C ARG A 120 -12.05 8.81 17.09
N ARG A 121 -12.11 8.18 18.26
CA ARG A 121 -10.95 8.03 19.15
C ARG A 121 -9.81 7.30 18.44
N GLY A 122 -10.12 6.17 17.80
CA GLY A 122 -9.12 5.40 17.06
C GLY A 122 -8.51 6.19 15.89
N ALA A 123 -9.30 7.00 15.18
CA ALA A 123 -8.83 7.87 14.11
C ALA A 123 -7.91 8.97 14.64
N PHE A 124 -8.28 9.65 15.74
CA PHE A 124 -7.42 10.67 16.37
C PHE A 124 -6.09 10.12 16.86
N GLU A 125 -6.08 8.94 17.51
CA GLU A 125 -4.85 8.30 17.97
C GLU A 125 -3.90 8.03 16.79
N ARG A 126 -4.41 7.53 15.66
CA ARG A 126 -3.63 7.29 14.44
C ARG A 126 -3.20 8.58 13.75
N LEU A 127 -4.05 9.59 13.72
CA LEU A 127 -3.75 10.90 13.14
C LEU A 127 -2.59 11.55 13.90
N HIS A 128 -2.66 11.52 15.23
CA HIS A 128 -1.59 12.04 16.08
C HIS A 128 -0.26 11.32 15.81
N GLN A 129 -0.26 9.99 15.70
CA GLN A 129 0.93 9.21 15.37
C GLN A 129 1.50 9.58 13.99
N ALA A 130 0.65 9.66 12.96
CA ALA A 130 1.04 10.00 11.60
C ALA A 130 1.62 11.42 11.52
N THR A 131 0.96 12.40 12.12
CA THR A 131 1.42 13.79 12.17
C THR A 131 2.72 13.94 12.93
N GLN A 132 2.90 13.24 14.06
CA GLN A 132 4.17 13.24 14.79
C GLN A 132 5.30 12.60 13.99
N ALA A 133 5.05 11.44 13.36
CA ALA A 133 6.02 10.79 12.49
C ALA A 133 6.43 11.71 11.34
N ARG A 134 5.46 12.41 10.74
CA ARG A 134 5.68 13.37 9.66
C ARG A 134 6.46 14.61 10.07
N ALA A 135 6.20 15.13 11.27
CA ALA A 135 6.89 16.29 11.82
C ALA A 135 8.35 15.96 12.22
N ARG A 136 8.62 14.72 12.62
CA ARG A 136 9.96 14.22 12.94
C ARG A 136 10.75 13.77 11.71
N ALA A 137 10.08 13.59 10.56
CA ALA A 137 10.74 13.25 9.32
C ALA A 137 11.65 14.40 8.89
N ASP A 138 12.96 14.18 8.99
CA ASP A 138 13.95 15.09 8.45
C ASP A 138 13.84 15.10 6.92
N ARG A 139 13.86 16.30 6.33
CA ARG A 139 13.72 16.49 4.88
C ARG A 139 14.89 15.87 4.10
N ASP A 140 16.07 15.82 4.69
CA ASP A 140 17.27 15.35 4.00
C ASP A 140 17.58 13.87 4.28
N ALA A 141 17.04 13.29 5.36
CA ALA A 141 17.32 11.91 5.77
C ALA A 141 16.14 10.94 5.56
N THR A 142 14.90 11.42 5.44
CA THR A 142 13.72 10.56 5.30
C THR A 142 13.42 10.28 3.84
N PRO A 143 13.31 9.00 3.41
CA PRO A 143 12.91 8.66 2.04
C PRO A 143 11.61 9.34 1.62
N LEU A 144 11.56 9.87 0.40
CA LEU A 144 10.39 10.55 -0.15
C LEU A 144 9.13 9.66 -0.11
N SER A 145 9.29 8.37 -0.35
CA SER A 145 8.20 7.39 -0.28
C SER A 145 7.53 7.34 1.10
N ILE A 146 8.30 7.46 2.20
CA ILE A 146 7.76 7.52 3.56
C ILE A 146 7.01 8.84 3.77
N THR A 147 7.61 9.96 3.36
CA THR A 147 7.00 11.29 3.48
C THR A 147 5.64 11.35 2.79
N LEU A 148 5.55 10.89 1.53
CA LEU A 148 4.30 10.87 0.76
C LEU A 148 3.26 9.92 1.37
N LEU A 149 3.69 8.77 1.92
CA LEU A 149 2.78 7.84 2.59
C LEU A 149 2.19 8.43 3.88
N LEU A 150 2.99 9.14 4.66
CA LEU A 150 2.53 9.82 5.88
C LEU A 150 1.55 10.95 5.55
N ASP A 151 1.86 11.77 4.53
CA ASP A 151 0.96 12.83 4.06
C ASP A 151 -0.39 12.25 3.60
N LEU A 152 -0.38 11.14 2.83
CA LEU A 152 -1.59 10.45 2.43
C LEU A 152 -2.37 9.87 3.62
N ALA A 153 -1.69 9.33 4.63
CA ALA A 153 -2.32 8.80 5.83
C ALA A 153 -3.03 9.90 6.63
N VAL A 154 -2.41 11.07 6.80
CA VAL A 154 -3.00 12.24 7.45
C VAL A 154 -4.28 12.65 6.73
N LEU A 155 -4.22 12.86 5.41
CA LEU A 155 -5.38 13.29 4.62
C LEU A 155 -6.53 12.28 4.67
N LYS A 156 -6.23 10.97 4.65
CA LYS A 156 -7.26 9.92 4.79
C LYS A 156 -7.91 9.92 6.17
N LEU A 157 -7.15 10.15 7.23
CA LEU A 157 -7.66 10.18 8.60
C LEU A 157 -8.49 11.44 8.87
N GLU A 158 -8.06 12.60 8.36
CA GLU A 158 -8.86 13.83 8.40
C GLU A 158 -10.18 13.66 7.65
N GLY A 159 -10.13 13.08 6.44
CA GLY A 159 -11.34 12.76 5.68
C GLY A 159 -12.27 11.77 6.39
N LEU A 160 -11.72 10.79 7.11
CA LEU A 160 -12.51 9.88 7.93
C LEU A 160 -13.21 10.59 9.08
N LEU A 161 -12.50 11.47 9.80
CA LEU A 161 -13.07 12.25 10.92
C LEU A 161 -14.21 13.16 10.44
N GLU A 162 -14.00 13.89 9.34
CA GLU A 162 -15.02 14.71 8.69
C GLU A 162 -16.25 13.87 8.27
N TRP A 163 -16.02 12.67 7.76
CA TRP A 163 -17.13 11.76 7.41
C TRP A 163 -17.89 11.28 8.65
N LEU A 164 -17.20 10.98 9.75
CA LEU A 164 -17.84 10.63 11.03
C LEU A 164 -18.70 11.77 11.58
N ASP A 165 -18.25 13.03 11.46
CA ASP A 165 -19.04 14.21 11.82
C ASP A 165 -20.35 14.27 11.02
N ARG A 166 -20.27 14.08 9.70
CA ARG A 166 -21.46 14.04 8.83
C ARG A 166 -22.39 12.87 9.17
N CYS A 167 -21.84 11.71 9.51
CA CYS A 167 -22.63 10.57 9.96
C CYS A 167 -23.38 10.92 11.26
N GLU A 168 -22.71 11.52 12.24
CA GLU A 168 -23.31 11.91 13.51
C GLU A 168 -24.46 12.92 13.31
N GLU A 169 -24.26 13.92 12.46
CA GLU A 169 -25.31 14.88 12.10
C GLU A 169 -26.52 14.23 11.41
N ALA A 170 -26.27 13.38 10.41
CA ALA A 170 -27.32 12.72 9.64
C ALA A 170 -28.14 11.78 10.53
N LEU A 171 -27.47 10.97 11.35
CA LEU A 171 -28.11 10.04 12.27
C LEU A 171 -28.83 10.76 13.42
N GLY A 172 -28.31 11.89 13.87
CA GLY A 172 -28.95 12.75 14.86
C GLY A 172 -30.29 13.31 14.37
N LYS A 173 -30.36 13.76 13.11
CA LYS A 173 -31.58 14.33 12.50
C LYS A 173 -32.68 13.31 12.21
N GLU A 174 -32.32 12.04 12.04
CA GLU A 174 -33.26 10.94 11.73
C GLU A 174 -33.87 10.29 12.99
N THR A 175 -33.54 10.77 14.19
CA THR A 175 -34.16 10.29 15.43
C THR A 175 -35.53 11.00 15.62
N PRO A 176 -36.68 10.30 15.58
CA PRO A 176 -37.99 10.88 15.90
C PRO A 176 -38.13 11.23 17.39
#